data_AF-A0A2E3KM20-F1
#
_entry.id   AF-A0A2E3KM20-F1
#
_cell.length_a   1.000
_cell.length_b   1.000
_cell.length_c   1.000
_cell.angle_alpha   90.00
_cell.angle_beta   90.00
_cell.angle_gamma   90.00
#
_symmetry.space_group_name_H-M   'P 1'
#
loop_
_entity.id
_entity.type
_entity.pdbx_description
1 polymer ?
#
loop_
_entity_poly.entity_id
_entity_poly.type
_entity_poly.pdbx_seq_one_letter_code
_entity_poly.pdbx_strand_id
1 'polypeptide(L)'
;MPEHRHHFVLSSLILALTCLLPGEPAEGQNYIEVNPFDSSVRALKAAIEPTRDGSNHKILLALRQLRDSDLTPLFEDLLDSNQPLLRIDALLALNELETGEAVELRPILTRFNQRERLIAISALIDLDLLELPQARTVLDIEDLSEVEELMLLAHIIGTGEDTGLGSRIRPLLEMDDPATRMIAALLLAEIGEPEHLQREMEAFQELDSQTKVLVGTALIDLANWHPTREGLTILGMATSDTDFVRSLRLAAADAALACECPEGIEIWKAAGRNAKAAGDRSRLAVAAFDRGLRIQDWSGTRDGRLLNDRLAAAGEAFGRGTELMPHAKNLLDVKHPLSLQATLSLADHCPPETAEAIWMTILSRALSDPRLQPSAGRVVTGMADGRSPELQGMLRQIANSDQKVLAEFALIGLMNSSNGSAKTDAILFAKHPNPTIQSISLVIRALSDEVMTNKQMKELQTIASGGGRVDASIRAIAAWAWLERTGNSDQAIQEIIASD
;
A
#
# COMPACT_ATOMS: atom_id res chain seq x y z
N MET A 1 -12.30 3.35 24.60
CA MET A 1 -12.15 4.51 23.68
C MET A 1 -12.14 3.98 22.25
N PRO A 2 -13.12 4.31 21.40
CA PRO A 2 -13.27 3.68 20.09
C PRO A 2 -13.15 4.70 18.95
N GLU A 3 -11.95 5.04 18.47
CA GLU A 3 -11.79 5.91 17.28
C GLU A 3 -10.62 5.57 16.32
N HIS A 4 -9.82 4.52 16.53
CA HIS A 4 -8.55 4.39 15.79
C HIS A 4 -8.36 3.20 14.84
N ARG A 5 -9.41 2.49 14.39
CA ARG A 5 -9.23 1.36 13.44
C ARG A 5 -10.10 1.35 12.18
N HIS A 6 -10.59 2.52 11.75
CA HIS A 6 -11.35 2.63 10.49
C HIS A 6 -10.78 3.58 9.44
N HIS A 7 -9.55 4.08 9.57
CA HIS A 7 -9.03 5.13 8.68
C HIS A 7 -8.02 4.74 7.61
N PHE A 8 -7.53 3.50 7.53
CA PHE A 8 -6.50 3.16 6.54
C PHE A 8 -6.97 2.42 5.28
N VAL A 9 -8.19 1.85 5.24
CA VAL A 9 -8.71 1.16 4.04
C VAL A 9 -10.07 1.71 3.56
N LEU A 10 -10.67 2.68 4.27
CA LEU A 10 -11.97 3.28 3.91
C LEU A 10 -11.91 4.74 3.44
N SER A 11 -10.71 5.34 3.38
CA SER A 11 -10.52 6.72 2.91
C SER A 11 -10.53 6.85 1.37
N SER A 12 -10.68 5.75 0.65
CA SER A 12 -10.69 5.73 -0.84
C SER A 12 -12.10 5.66 -1.46
N LEU A 13 -13.18 5.60 -0.66
CA LEU A 13 -14.54 5.40 -1.21
C LEU A 13 -15.61 6.44 -0.80
N ILE A 14 -15.29 7.43 0.03
CA ILE A 14 -16.21 8.54 0.36
C ILE A 14 -15.47 9.87 0.23
N LEU A 15 -14.98 10.17 -0.98
CA LEU A 15 -14.61 11.55 -1.36
C LEU A 15 -14.73 11.76 -2.88
N ALA A 16 -15.69 11.10 -3.52
CA ALA A 16 -15.91 11.18 -4.97
C ALA A 16 -17.19 11.93 -5.36
N LEU A 17 -17.84 12.69 -4.45
CA LEU A 17 -19.16 13.28 -4.74
C LEU A 17 -19.36 14.77 -4.42
N THR A 18 -18.31 15.58 -4.25
CA THR A 18 -18.46 17.04 -4.02
C THR A 18 -17.72 17.96 -4.98
N CYS A 19 -17.19 17.47 -6.11
CA CYS A 19 -16.48 18.32 -7.10
C CYS A 19 -17.33 18.74 -8.32
N LEU A 20 -18.60 19.09 -8.11
CA LEU A 20 -19.49 19.62 -9.17
C LEU A 20 -20.06 21.00 -8.79
N LEU A 21 -19.19 21.93 -8.43
CA LEU A 21 -19.52 23.35 -8.50
C LEU A 21 -18.64 24.01 -9.57
N PRO A 22 -19.22 24.64 -10.61
CA PRO A 22 -18.45 25.44 -11.54
C PRO A 22 -17.89 26.64 -10.76
N GLY A 23 -16.57 26.69 -10.62
CA GLY A 23 -15.89 27.92 -10.21
C GLY A 23 -16.18 29.00 -11.25
N GLU A 24 -16.60 30.17 -10.79
CA GLU A 24 -16.78 31.35 -11.64
C GLU A 24 -15.48 31.66 -12.39
N PRO A 25 -15.55 32.12 -13.66
CA PRO A 25 -14.37 32.53 -14.39
C PRO A 25 -13.75 33.73 -13.66
N ALA A 26 -12.53 33.55 -13.14
CA ALA A 26 -11.76 34.65 -12.59
C ALA A 26 -11.53 35.69 -13.71
N GLU A 27 -12.17 36.85 -13.56
CA GLU A 27 -11.91 38.02 -14.40
C GLU A 27 -10.43 38.41 -14.31
N GLY A 28 -9.85 38.72 -15.47
CA GLY A 28 -8.44 39.00 -15.65
C GLY A 28 -7.96 40.16 -14.78
N GLN A 29 -7.22 39.83 -13.74
CA GLN A 29 -6.36 40.76 -13.02
C GLN A 29 -4.91 40.46 -13.42
N ASN A 30 -4.30 41.43 -14.11
CA ASN A 30 -2.85 41.60 -14.35
C ASN A 30 -1.98 40.38 -14.01
N TYR A 31 -1.76 39.50 -14.99
CA TYR A 31 -0.73 38.47 -14.90
C TYR A 31 0.64 39.16 -14.82
N ILE A 32 1.16 39.33 -13.60
CA ILE A 32 2.60 39.48 -13.39
C ILE A 32 3.21 38.21 -13.99
N GLU A 33 4.14 38.37 -14.93
CA GLU A 33 4.88 37.25 -15.50
C GLU A 33 5.59 36.54 -14.34
N VAL A 34 5.04 35.40 -13.94
CA VAL A 34 5.55 34.66 -12.78
C VAL A 34 6.82 33.95 -13.23
N ASN A 35 7.92 34.18 -12.52
CA ASN A 35 9.16 33.47 -12.78
C ASN A 35 8.90 31.95 -12.70
N PRO A 36 9.19 31.19 -13.76
CA PRO A 36 8.94 29.75 -13.80
C PRO A 36 9.72 29.00 -12.74
N PHE A 37 10.95 29.42 -12.48
CA PHE A 37 11.80 28.82 -11.46
C PHE A 37 11.17 28.99 -10.06
N ASP A 38 10.84 30.23 -9.65
CA ASP A 38 10.18 30.51 -8.36
C ASP A 38 8.82 29.80 -8.22
N SER A 39 8.13 29.54 -9.34
CA SER A 39 6.85 28.82 -9.34
C SER A 39 7.03 27.31 -9.14
N SER A 40 8.06 26.74 -9.74
CA SER A 40 8.44 25.34 -9.56
C SER A 40 8.94 25.10 -8.14
N VAL A 41 9.81 25.98 -7.62
CA VAL A 41 10.26 25.95 -6.21
C VAL A 41 9.06 26.01 -5.26
N ARG A 42 8.10 26.92 -5.48
CA ARG A 42 6.88 26.98 -4.65
C ARG A 42 6.01 25.72 -4.73
N ALA A 43 5.94 25.07 -5.90
CA ALA A 43 5.20 23.84 -6.05
C ALA A 43 5.85 22.68 -5.27
N LEU A 44 7.18 22.64 -5.21
CA LEU A 44 7.92 21.67 -4.40
C LEU A 44 7.83 22.00 -2.90
N LYS A 45 7.91 23.27 -2.50
CA LYS A 45 7.71 23.70 -1.10
C LYS A 45 6.37 23.28 -0.52
N ALA A 46 5.32 23.23 -1.35
CA ALA A 46 4.01 22.74 -0.92
C ALA A 46 4.02 21.27 -0.42
N ALA A 47 5.06 20.48 -0.74
CA ALA A 47 5.25 19.13 -0.21
C ALA A 47 5.70 19.11 1.26
N ILE A 48 6.44 20.14 1.68
CA ILE A 48 7.10 20.21 3.00
C ILE A 48 6.41 21.20 3.94
N GLU A 49 5.58 22.11 3.41
CA GLU A 49 4.77 23.01 4.20
C GLU A 49 3.52 22.30 4.76
N PRO A 50 3.30 22.26 6.10
CA PRO A 50 2.12 21.63 6.69
C PRO A 50 0.83 22.22 6.18
N THR A 51 -0.10 21.37 5.78
CA THR A 51 -1.48 21.77 5.52
C THR A 51 -2.42 21.05 6.46
N ARG A 52 -3.49 21.75 6.89
CA ARG A 52 -4.49 21.17 7.80
C ARG A 52 -5.26 20.01 7.18
N ASP A 53 -5.33 19.96 5.85
CA ASP A 53 -6.01 18.91 5.09
C ASP A 53 -5.07 17.75 4.69
N GLY A 54 -3.79 17.81 5.08
CA GLY A 54 -2.77 16.80 4.77
C GLY A 54 -2.41 16.72 3.28
N SER A 55 -2.74 17.75 2.49
CA SER A 55 -2.40 17.80 1.07
C SER A 55 -0.88 17.75 0.83
N ASN A 56 -0.07 18.30 1.73
CA ASN A 56 1.39 18.29 1.63
C ASN A 56 1.96 16.87 1.63
N HIS A 57 1.46 15.98 2.50
CA HIS A 57 1.88 14.58 2.55
C HIS A 57 1.60 13.84 1.22
N LYS A 58 0.48 14.14 0.55
CA LYS A 58 0.18 13.55 -0.78
C LYS A 58 1.15 14.03 -1.87
N ILE A 59 1.65 15.26 -1.76
CA ILE A 59 2.62 15.81 -2.70
C ILE A 59 4.00 15.18 -2.43
N LEU A 60 4.41 15.08 -1.16
CA LEU A 60 5.66 14.44 -0.77
C LEU A 60 5.71 12.97 -1.16
N LEU A 61 4.61 12.22 -0.94
CA LEU A 61 4.49 10.84 -1.37
C LEU A 61 4.65 10.69 -2.89
N ALA A 62 4.09 11.63 -3.66
CA ALA A 62 4.21 11.62 -5.12
C ALA A 62 5.65 11.88 -5.59
N LEU A 63 6.42 12.73 -4.88
CA LEU A 63 7.84 12.93 -5.14
C LEU A 63 8.68 11.70 -4.77
N ARG A 64 8.42 11.10 -3.59
CA ARG A 64 9.06 9.86 -3.14
C ARG A 64 8.85 8.71 -4.14
N GLN A 65 7.64 8.58 -4.69
CA GLN A 65 7.30 7.57 -5.71
C GLN A 65 8.10 7.71 -7.02
N LEU A 66 8.73 8.85 -7.29
CA LEU A 66 9.61 9.00 -8.45
C LEU A 66 10.87 8.14 -8.31
N ARG A 67 11.30 7.86 -7.07
CA ARG A 67 12.56 7.17 -6.75
C ARG A 67 13.76 7.78 -7.46
N ASP A 68 13.78 9.11 -7.50
CA ASP A 68 14.84 9.90 -8.10
C ASP A 68 15.94 10.19 -7.09
N SER A 69 17.17 9.74 -7.38
CA SER A 69 18.33 9.95 -6.51
C SER A 69 18.69 11.42 -6.32
N ASP A 70 18.32 12.29 -7.27
CA ASP A 70 18.62 13.73 -7.20
C ASP A 70 17.77 14.44 -6.12
N LEU A 71 16.71 13.78 -5.62
CA LEU A 71 15.92 14.25 -4.47
C LEU A 71 16.56 13.90 -3.11
N THR A 72 17.63 13.11 -3.05
CA THR A 72 18.28 12.68 -1.80
C THR A 72 18.57 13.84 -0.84
N PRO A 73 19.16 14.98 -1.27
CA PRO A 73 19.48 16.06 -0.34
C PRO A 73 18.25 16.72 0.29
N LEU A 74 17.10 16.71 -0.41
CA LEU A 74 15.84 17.17 0.16
C LEU A 74 15.37 16.23 1.28
N PHE A 75 15.45 14.91 1.08
CA PHE A 75 15.04 13.95 2.11
C PHE A 75 16.00 13.95 3.30
N GLU A 76 17.30 14.11 3.08
CA GLU A 76 18.28 14.27 4.17
C GLU A 76 17.95 15.48 5.07
N ASP A 77 17.63 16.63 4.48
CA ASP A 77 17.23 17.82 5.22
C ASP A 77 15.92 17.62 6.01
N LEU A 78 14.95 16.94 5.40
CA LEU A 78 13.66 16.65 6.06
C LEU A 78 13.76 15.75 7.29
N LEU A 79 14.86 15.00 7.49
CA LEU A 79 15.13 14.27 8.73
C LEU A 79 15.31 15.20 9.94
N ASP A 80 15.67 16.47 9.70
CA ASP A 80 15.86 17.49 10.73
C ASP A 80 14.60 18.34 10.95
N SER A 81 13.53 18.08 10.19
CA SER A 81 12.26 18.80 10.32
C SER A 81 11.63 18.65 11.71
N ASN A 82 11.03 19.73 12.20
CA ASN A 82 10.22 19.69 13.44
C ASN A 82 8.91 18.91 13.29
N GLN A 83 8.61 18.40 12.10
CA GLN A 83 7.38 17.69 11.81
C GLN A 83 7.59 16.17 11.83
N PRO A 84 6.87 15.44 12.69
CA PRO A 84 6.95 13.98 12.80
C PRO A 84 6.78 13.26 11.46
N LEU A 85 5.75 13.63 10.69
CA LEU A 85 5.40 12.94 9.45
C LEU A 85 6.44 13.14 8.35
N LEU A 86 6.98 14.36 8.21
CA LEU A 86 8.02 14.64 7.20
C LEU A 86 9.30 13.84 7.48
N ARG A 87 9.70 13.72 8.76
CA ARG A 87 10.87 12.90 9.14
C ARG A 87 10.67 11.43 8.83
N ILE A 88 9.46 10.90 9.04
CA ILE A 88 9.14 9.50 8.71
C ILE A 88 9.13 9.30 7.19
N ASP A 89 8.49 10.19 6.42
CA ASP A 89 8.47 10.11 4.96
C ASP A 89 9.89 10.22 4.36
N ALA A 90 10.73 11.09 4.92
CA ALA A 90 12.13 11.24 4.55
C ALA A 90 12.94 9.97 4.82
N LEU A 91 12.82 9.40 6.03
CA LEU A 91 13.47 8.13 6.37
C LEU A 91 13.09 7.03 5.36
N LEU A 92 11.80 6.90 5.06
CA LEU A 92 11.32 5.89 4.12
C LEU A 92 11.80 6.17 2.69
N ALA A 93 11.81 7.43 2.25
CA ALA A 93 12.31 7.80 0.93
C ALA A 93 13.79 7.45 0.77
N LEU A 94 14.63 7.75 1.77
CA LEU A 94 16.06 7.42 1.74
C LEU A 94 16.32 5.91 1.67
N ASN A 95 15.52 5.09 2.39
CA ASN A 95 15.61 3.63 2.30
C ASN A 95 15.14 3.09 0.95
N GLU A 96 14.13 3.70 0.31
CA GLU A 96 13.68 3.29 -1.01
C GLU A 96 14.65 3.64 -2.14
N LEU A 97 15.45 4.70 -1.95
CA LEU A 97 16.40 5.19 -2.93
C LEU A 97 17.70 4.40 -2.96
N GLU A 98 17.99 3.52 -2.00
CA GLU A 98 19.29 2.88 -1.78
C GLU A 98 20.03 2.48 -3.07
N THR A 99 20.89 3.39 -3.56
CA THR A 99 21.74 3.22 -4.74
C THR A 99 23.17 2.81 -4.37
N GLY A 100 23.41 2.26 -3.17
CA GLY A 100 24.77 1.85 -2.78
C GLY A 100 24.95 1.46 -1.31
N GLU A 101 25.03 2.45 -0.41
CA GLU A 101 25.26 2.24 1.03
C GLU A 101 23.93 2.29 1.79
N ALA A 102 23.69 1.28 2.62
CA ALA A 102 22.46 1.17 3.41
C ALA A 102 22.33 2.34 4.39
N VAL A 103 21.13 2.89 4.54
CA VAL A 103 20.88 4.00 5.47
C VAL A 103 21.16 3.53 6.91
N GLU A 104 21.98 4.28 7.66
CA GLU A 104 22.20 3.99 9.08
C GLU A 104 20.96 4.38 9.92
N LEU A 105 20.08 3.40 10.16
CA LEU A 105 18.79 3.64 10.83
C LEU A 105 18.92 4.02 12.31
N ARG A 106 19.85 3.39 13.06
CA ARG A 106 19.94 3.57 14.52
C ARG A 106 20.15 5.04 14.93
N PRO A 107 21.13 5.80 14.37
CA PRO A 107 21.28 7.21 14.70
C PRO A 107 20.04 8.05 14.40
N ILE A 108 19.33 7.77 13.30
CA ILE A 108 18.14 8.51 12.90
C ILE A 108 16.98 8.23 13.88
N LEU A 109 16.69 6.94 14.12
CA LEU A 109 15.59 6.53 14.99
C LEU A 109 15.80 6.94 16.46
N THR A 110 17.05 7.07 16.92
CA THR A 110 17.35 7.59 18.27
C THR A 110 16.91 9.05 18.45
N ARG A 111 16.80 9.82 17.37
CA ARG A 111 16.34 11.22 17.40
C ARG A 111 14.80 11.34 17.36
N PHE A 112 14.10 10.24 17.10
CA PHE A 112 12.65 10.21 17.06
C PHE A 112 12.12 9.99 18.46
N ASN A 113 10.97 10.60 18.78
CA ASN A 113 10.26 10.20 19.99
C ASN A 113 9.68 8.79 19.82
N GLN A 114 9.31 8.14 20.92
CA GLN A 114 8.77 6.77 20.92
C GLN A 114 7.60 6.57 19.93
N ARG A 115 6.69 7.54 19.79
CA ARG A 115 5.56 7.41 18.87
C ARG A 115 6.00 7.44 17.41
N GLU A 116 6.90 8.35 17.07
CA GLU A 116 7.47 8.46 15.73
C GLU A 116 8.28 7.23 15.35
N ARG A 117 9.12 6.77 16.28
CA ARG A 117 9.97 5.61 16.11
C ARG A 117 9.15 4.33 15.91
N LEU A 118 8.08 4.13 16.68
CA LEU A 118 7.14 3.03 16.46
C LEU A 118 6.51 3.06 15.07
N ILE A 119 6.04 4.23 14.61
CA ILE A 119 5.45 4.37 13.26
C ILE A 119 6.49 4.10 12.17
N ALA A 120 7.71 4.61 12.36
CA ALA A 120 8.83 4.42 11.43
C ALA A 120 9.23 2.94 11.33
N ILE A 121 9.43 2.25 12.46
CA ILE A 121 9.77 0.82 12.49
C ILE A 121 8.66 -0.01 11.82
N SER A 122 7.39 0.26 12.15
CA SER A 122 6.25 -0.41 11.50
C SER A 122 6.26 -0.23 10.00
N ALA A 123 6.43 1.01 9.52
CA ALA A 123 6.42 1.30 8.10
C ALA A 123 7.62 0.69 7.36
N LEU A 124 8.80 0.63 7.99
CA LEU A 124 9.97 -0.03 7.42
C LEU A 124 9.76 -1.53 7.29
N ILE A 125 9.15 -2.20 8.28
CA ILE A 125 8.80 -3.62 8.21
C ILE A 125 7.72 -3.85 7.13
N ASP A 126 6.64 -3.07 7.15
CA ASP A 126 5.50 -3.23 6.23
C ASP A 126 5.87 -3.04 4.76
N LEU A 127 6.89 -2.22 4.49
CA LEU A 127 7.39 -1.94 3.14
C LEU A 127 8.60 -2.81 2.75
N ASP A 128 9.01 -3.74 3.60
CA ASP A 128 10.19 -4.60 3.40
C ASP A 128 11.48 -3.78 3.17
N LEU A 129 11.62 -2.69 3.95
CA LEU A 129 12.74 -1.74 3.92
C LEU A 129 13.65 -1.86 5.16
N LEU A 130 13.40 -2.84 6.04
CA LEU A 130 14.22 -3.07 7.23
C LEU A 130 15.04 -4.35 7.07
N GLU A 131 16.30 -4.22 6.65
CA GLU A 131 17.18 -5.38 6.53
C GLU A 131 17.58 -5.93 7.91
N LEU A 132 17.88 -7.22 7.97
CA LEU A 132 18.25 -7.92 9.20
C LEU A 132 19.45 -7.28 9.95
N PRO A 133 20.57 -6.89 9.30
CA PRO A 133 21.65 -6.19 10.00
C PRO A 133 21.18 -4.88 10.64
N GLN A 134 20.37 -4.10 9.92
CA GLN A 134 19.80 -2.86 10.44
C GLN A 134 18.87 -3.15 11.62
N ALA A 135 17.96 -4.12 11.52
CA ALA A 135 17.04 -4.51 12.60
C ALA A 135 17.80 -4.83 13.91
N ARG A 136 18.92 -5.57 13.83
CA ARG A 136 19.78 -5.85 14.98
C ARG A 136 20.38 -4.58 15.59
N THR A 137 20.84 -3.63 14.77
CA THR A 137 21.36 -2.35 15.28
C THR A 137 20.27 -1.50 15.92
N VAL A 138 19.05 -1.51 15.38
CA VAL A 138 17.91 -0.77 15.94
C VAL A 138 17.48 -1.39 17.28
N LEU A 139 17.55 -2.72 17.41
CA LEU A 139 17.27 -3.45 18.65
C LEU A 139 18.23 -3.06 19.81
N ASP A 140 19.36 -2.42 19.53
CA ASP A 140 20.33 -1.94 20.53
C ASP A 140 20.06 -0.49 21.00
N ILE A 141 18.96 0.12 20.62
CA ILE A 141 18.53 1.42 21.17
C ILE A 141 18.13 1.24 22.65
N GLU A 142 18.71 2.05 23.55
CA GLU A 142 18.58 1.87 25.02
C GLU A 142 17.16 2.10 25.55
N ASP A 143 16.35 2.91 24.86
CA ASP A 143 15.02 3.36 25.29
C ASP A 143 13.88 2.84 24.39
N LEU A 144 14.06 1.65 23.80
CA LEU A 144 12.96 0.99 23.09
C LEU A 144 11.81 0.69 24.05
N SER A 145 10.60 0.95 23.60
CA SER A 145 9.40 0.46 24.27
C SER A 145 9.19 -1.02 23.97
N GLU A 146 8.40 -1.68 24.82
CA GLU A 146 8.17 -3.12 24.74
C GLU A 146 7.54 -3.51 23.40
N VAL A 147 6.68 -2.66 22.84
CA VAL A 147 6.07 -2.88 21.53
C VAL A 147 7.11 -2.79 20.41
N GLU A 148 8.00 -1.80 20.45
CA GLU A 148 9.07 -1.65 19.46
C GLU A 148 10.05 -2.84 19.53
N GLU A 149 10.42 -3.24 20.75
CA GLU A 149 11.29 -4.40 20.96
C GLU A 149 10.64 -5.69 20.45
N LEU A 150 9.37 -5.95 20.77
CA LEU A 150 8.64 -7.11 20.26
C LEU A 150 8.51 -7.11 18.73
N MET A 151 8.28 -5.95 18.11
CA MET A 151 8.21 -5.82 16.65
C MET A 151 9.52 -6.20 15.98
N LEU A 152 10.64 -5.69 16.49
CA LEU A 152 11.98 -5.99 15.98
C LEU A 152 12.36 -7.46 16.22
N LEU A 153 12.05 -8.01 17.40
CA LEU A 153 12.32 -9.40 17.72
C LEU A 153 11.54 -10.36 16.80
N ALA A 154 10.25 -10.10 16.57
CA ALA A 154 9.44 -10.87 15.64
C ALA A 154 9.98 -10.78 14.20
N HIS A 155 10.32 -9.58 13.73
CA HIS A 155 10.93 -9.39 12.41
C HIS A 155 12.22 -10.22 12.25
N ILE A 156 13.14 -10.14 13.23
CA ILE A 156 14.39 -10.90 13.20
C ILE A 156 14.13 -12.41 13.21
N ILE A 157 13.22 -12.90 14.05
CA ILE A 157 12.84 -14.33 14.09
C ILE A 157 12.26 -14.75 12.73
N GLY A 158 11.40 -13.93 12.13
CA GLY A 158 10.79 -14.18 10.81
C GLY A 158 11.80 -14.33 9.68
N THR A 159 12.98 -13.71 9.79
CA THR A 159 14.08 -13.90 8.82
C THR A 159 14.84 -15.23 8.99
N GLY A 160 14.50 -16.03 10.01
CA GLY A 160 15.11 -17.33 10.29
C GLY A 160 16.38 -17.29 11.15
N GLU A 161 16.71 -16.13 11.76
CA GLU A 161 17.83 -16.00 12.69
C GLU A 161 17.35 -15.81 14.13
N ASP A 162 17.45 -16.86 14.94
CA ASP A 162 16.93 -16.90 16.32
C ASP A 162 18.03 -16.87 17.41
N THR A 163 19.30 -16.94 17.02
CA THR A 163 20.40 -17.23 17.95
C THR A 163 20.59 -16.10 18.97
N GLY A 164 20.36 -16.42 20.24
CA GLY A 164 20.59 -15.53 21.37
C GLY A 164 19.44 -14.56 21.68
N LEU A 165 18.31 -14.62 20.96
CA LEU A 165 17.17 -13.72 21.20
C LEU A 165 16.37 -14.06 22.47
N GLY A 166 16.37 -15.32 22.89
CA GLY A 166 15.64 -15.75 24.09
C GLY A 166 16.06 -15.01 25.37
N SER A 167 17.29 -14.51 25.48
CA SER A 167 17.71 -13.70 26.64
C SER A 167 17.06 -12.32 26.68
N ARG A 168 16.64 -11.78 25.53
CA ARG A 168 15.89 -10.52 25.41
C ARG A 168 14.38 -10.71 25.54
N ILE A 169 13.85 -11.83 25.07
CA ILE A 169 12.41 -12.08 25.14
C ILE A 169 11.96 -12.45 26.55
N ARG A 170 12.72 -13.26 27.30
CA ARG A 170 12.31 -13.74 28.64
C ARG A 170 11.97 -12.62 29.64
N PRO A 171 12.71 -11.51 29.75
CA PRO A 171 12.32 -10.38 30.60
C PRO A 171 10.92 -9.82 30.30
N LEU A 172 10.45 -9.88 29.05
CA LEU A 172 9.15 -9.36 28.63
C LEU A 172 7.97 -10.21 29.18
N LEU A 173 8.24 -11.44 29.61
CA LEU A 173 7.24 -12.28 30.29
C LEU A 173 6.88 -11.78 31.69
N GLU A 174 7.72 -10.95 32.31
CA GLU A 174 7.49 -10.42 33.66
C GLU A 174 6.73 -9.07 33.64
N MET A 175 6.37 -8.59 32.45
CA MET A 175 5.64 -7.33 32.29
C MET A 175 4.17 -7.44 32.73
N ASP A 176 3.60 -6.36 33.23
CA ASP A 176 2.19 -6.32 33.67
C ASP A 176 1.20 -6.47 32.51
N ASP A 177 1.57 -6.02 31.30
CA ASP A 177 0.70 -6.06 30.13
C ASP A 177 0.51 -7.49 29.59
N PRO A 178 -0.73 -8.03 29.59
CA PRO A 178 -1.00 -9.38 29.10
C PRO A 178 -0.71 -9.55 27.60
N ALA A 179 -0.79 -8.49 26.79
CA ALA A 179 -0.51 -8.60 25.36
C ALA A 179 0.99 -8.77 25.11
N THR A 180 1.84 -7.97 25.77
CA THR A 180 3.30 -8.13 25.78
C THR A 180 3.71 -9.53 26.20
N ARG A 181 3.19 -10.04 27.33
CA ARG A 181 3.53 -11.39 27.80
C ARG A 181 3.14 -12.47 26.81
N MET A 182 1.93 -12.38 26.25
CA MET A 182 1.43 -13.36 25.29
C MET A 182 2.25 -13.37 24.00
N ILE A 183 2.61 -12.20 23.47
CA ILE A 183 3.46 -12.10 22.28
C ILE A 183 4.86 -12.63 22.58
N ALA A 184 5.46 -12.26 23.71
CA ALA A 184 6.77 -12.78 24.13
C ALA A 184 6.76 -14.31 24.26
N ALA A 185 5.71 -14.88 24.87
CA ALA A 185 5.55 -16.32 25.00
C ALA A 185 5.40 -17.03 23.65
N LEU A 186 4.70 -16.39 22.69
CA LEU A 186 4.58 -16.88 21.32
C LEU A 186 5.94 -16.89 20.60
N LEU A 187 6.72 -15.80 20.71
CA LEU A 187 8.05 -15.73 20.08
C LEU A 187 9.03 -16.74 20.69
N LEU A 188 8.95 -16.98 22.01
CA LEU A 188 9.72 -18.04 22.67
C LEU A 188 9.35 -19.43 22.17
N ALA A 189 8.06 -19.69 21.94
CA ALA A 189 7.61 -20.96 21.39
C ALA A 189 8.18 -21.20 19.98
N GLU A 190 8.25 -20.17 19.15
CA GLU A 190 8.79 -20.24 17.78
C GLU A 190 10.29 -20.58 17.76
N ILE A 191 11.05 -20.11 18.75
CA ILE A 191 12.48 -20.44 18.91
C ILE A 191 12.73 -21.70 19.77
N GLY A 192 11.69 -22.48 20.09
CA GLY A 192 11.80 -23.80 20.73
C GLY A 192 11.58 -23.85 22.24
N GLU A 193 11.01 -22.81 22.87
CA GLU A 193 10.66 -22.73 24.30
C GLU A 193 9.12 -22.62 24.52
N PRO A 194 8.31 -23.64 24.15
CA PRO A 194 6.85 -23.55 24.11
C PRO A 194 6.16 -23.56 25.48
N GLU A 195 6.86 -23.91 26.57
CA GLU A 195 6.28 -24.02 27.91
C GLU A 195 5.70 -22.71 28.44
N HIS A 196 6.22 -21.58 27.97
CA HIS A 196 5.75 -20.25 28.35
C HIS A 196 4.39 -19.93 27.70
N LEU A 197 4.22 -20.31 26.43
CA LEU A 197 2.97 -20.10 25.70
C LEU A 197 1.80 -20.85 26.35
N GLN A 198 2.02 -22.09 26.78
CA GLN A 198 0.99 -22.87 27.47
C GLN A 198 0.48 -22.16 28.74
N ARG A 199 1.37 -21.56 29.54
CA ARG A 199 0.99 -20.83 30.76
C ARG A 199 0.21 -19.56 30.45
N GLU A 200 0.66 -18.76 29.48
CA GLU A 200 -0.05 -17.54 29.09
C GLU A 200 -1.40 -17.85 28.44
N MET A 201 -1.53 -18.98 27.74
CA MET A 201 -2.82 -19.44 27.20
C MET A 201 -3.83 -19.77 28.31
N GLU A 202 -3.39 -20.39 29.41
CA GLU A 202 -4.24 -20.63 30.58
C GLU A 202 -4.64 -19.31 31.24
N ALA A 203 -3.68 -18.38 31.42
CA ALA A 203 -3.96 -17.06 31.96
C ALA A 203 -4.94 -16.25 31.08
N PHE A 204 -4.81 -16.34 29.75
CA PHE A 204 -5.67 -15.68 28.79
C PHE A 204 -7.15 -16.09 28.92
N GLN A 205 -7.43 -17.35 29.26
CA GLN A 205 -8.80 -17.83 29.47
C GLN A 205 -9.48 -17.21 30.69
N GLU A 206 -8.69 -16.81 31.70
CA GLU A 206 -9.19 -16.20 32.94
C GLU A 206 -9.32 -14.66 32.85
N LEU A 207 -8.82 -14.04 31.78
CA LEU A 207 -8.95 -12.60 31.56
C LEU A 207 -10.42 -12.18 31.37
N ASP A 208 -10.72 -10.94 31.76
CA ASP A 208 -12.01 -10.31 31.44
C ASP A 208 -12.14 -10.07 29.93
N SER A 209 -13.39 -9.94 29.44
CA SER A 209 -13.69 -9.79 28.02
C SER A 209 -12.99 -8.60 27.36
N GLN A 210 -12.82 -7.47 28.07
CA GLN A 210 -12.16 -6.29 27.50
C GLN A 210 -10.67 -6.56 27.28
N THR A 211 -10.00 -7.14 28.28
CA THR A 211 -8.57 -7.47 28.20
C THR A 211 -8.32 -8.59 27.18
N LYS A 212 -9.20 -9.60 27.11
CA LYS A 212 -9.15 -10.64 26.05
C LYS A 212 -9.19 -10.04 24.65
N VAL A 213 -10.10 -9.10 24.42
CA VAL A 213 -10.21 -8.42 23.12
C VAL A 213 -8.95 -7.63 22.80
N LEU A 214 -8.33 -6.95 23.78
CA LEU A 214 -7.06 -6.23 23.57
C LEU A 214 -5.93 -7.18 23.17
N VAL A 215 -5.71 -8.25 23.94
CA VAL A 215 -4.68 -9.27 23.64
C VAL A 215 -4.93 -9.93 22.29
N GLY A 216 -6.16 -10.36 22.03
CA GLY A 216 -6.49 -10.98 20.74
C GLY A 216 -6.34 -10.01 19.57
N THR A 217 -6.60 -8.71 19.77
CA THR A 217 -6.34 -7.69 18.75
C THR A 217 -4.85 -7.54 18.47
N ALA A 218 -4.01 -7.51 19.50
CA ALA A 218 -2.56 -7.43 19.34
C ALA A 218 -1.99 -8.66 18.62
N LEU A 219 -2.51 -9.86 18.92
CA LEU A 219 -2.11 -11.09 18.23
C LEU A 219 -2.57 -11.15 16.77
N ILE A 220 -3.76 -10.64 16.46
CA ILE A 220 -4.22 -10.52 15.07
C ILE A 220 -3.30 -9.57 14.30
N ASP A 221 -2.92 -8.45 14.91
CA ASP A 221 -2.00 -7.50 14.27
C ASP A 221 -0.63 -8.14 14.04
N LEU A 222 -0.04 -8.75 15.07
CA LEU A 222 1.23 -9.50 14.96
C LEU A 222 1.17 -10.52 13.82
N ALA A 223 0.15 -11.38 13.81
CA ALA A 223 0.04 -12.45 12.82
C ALA A 223 -0.19 -11.95 11.38
N ASN A 224 -0.57 -10.69 11.17
CA ASN A 224 -0.69 -10.14 9.82
C ASN A 224 0.67 -9.82 9.19
N TRP A 225 1.67 -9.41 9.96
CA TRP A 225 3.01 -9.08 9.47
C TRP A 225 4.08 -10.10 9.87
N HIS A 226 3.85 -10.90 10.93
CA HIS A 226 4.66 -12.07 11.33
C HIS A 226 3.77 -13.31 11.48
N PRO A 227 3.37 -13.96 10.38
CA PRO A 227 2.54 -15.16 10.43
C PRO A 227 3.28 -16.35 11.04
N THR A 228 2.72 -16.92 12.11
CA THR A 228 3.37 -17.94 12.95
C THR A 228 2.39 -19.04 13.36
N ARG A 229 2.84 -20.29 13.42
CA ARG A 229 1.95 -21.45 13.69
C ARG A 229 1.53 -21.51 15.15
N GLU A 230 2.41 -21.03 16.02
CA GLU A 230 2.28 -21.01 17.47
C GLU A 230 1.06 -20.18 17.89
N GLY A 231 0.71 -19.14 17.12
CA GLY A 231 -0.47 -18.29 17.36
C GLY A 231 -1.81 -18.88 16.93
N LEU A 232 -1.84 -19.97 16.14
CA LEU A 232 -3.07 -20.46 15.50
C LEU A 232 -4.16 -20.87 16.49
N THR A 233 -3.78 -21.39 17.66
CA THR A 233 -4.77 -21.79 18.66
C THR A 233 -5.59 -20.59 19.15
N ILE A 234 -4.93 -19.47 19.43
CA ILE A 234 -5.59 -18.26 19.92
C ILE A 234 -6.40 -17.59 18.80
N LEU A 235 -5.85 -17.55 17.57
CA LEU A 235 -6.58 -17.06 16.41
C LEU A 235 -7.86 -17.87 16.17
N GLY A 236 -7.78 -19.20 16.27
CA GLY A 236 -8.91 -20.11 16.20
C GLY A 236 -9.98 -19.82 17.25
N MET A 237 -9.58 -19.62 18.51
CA MET A 237 -10.49 -19.21 19.58
C MET A 237 -11.19 -17.88 19.23
N ALA A 238 -10.42 -16.88 18.83
CA ALA A 238 -10.92 -15.55 18.47
C ALA A 238 -11.94 -15.60 17.32
N THR A 239 -11.82 -16.52 16.35
CA THR A 239 -12.83 -16.66 15.27
C THR A 239 -14.22 -17.09 15.75
N SER A 240 -14.31 -17.73 16.91
CA SER A 240 -15.54 -18.36 17.43
C SER A 240 -16.12 -17.66 18.65
N ASP A 241 -15.30 -16.88 19.36
CA ASP A 241 -15.65 -16.22 20.61
C ASP A 241 -16.61 -15.03 20.37
N THR A 242 -17.67 -14.96 21.16
CA THR A 242 -18.69 -13.92 21.06
C THR A 242 -18.25 -12.57 21.62
N ASP A 243 -17.23 -12.55 22.48
CA ASP A 243 -16.67 -11.33 23.06
C ASP A 243 -15.96 -10.49 21.98
N PHE A 244 -15.45 -11.14 20.94
CA PHE A 244 -14.87 -10.47 19.78
C PHE A 244 -15.95 -9.92 18.86
N VAL A 245 -15.80 -8.66 18.47
CA VAL A 245 -16.66 -8.05 17.45
C VAL A 245 -16.47 -8.74 16.11
N ARG A 246 -17.52 -8.68 15.26
CA ARG A 246 -17.55 -9.36 13.97
C ARG A 246 -16.31 -9.10 13.10
N SER A 247 -15.80 -7.87 13.05
CA SER A 247 -14.60 -7.54 12.27
C SER A 247 -13.34 -8.25 12.76
N LEU A 248 -13.13 -8.33 14.08
CA LEU A 248 -11.98 -9.01 14.66
C LEU A 248 -12.03 -10.52 14.42
N ARG A 249 -13.22 -11.12 14.47
CA ARG A 249 -13.36 -12.56 14.13
C ARG A 249 -12.95 -12.88 12.69
N LEU A 250 -13.27 -12.00 11.75
CA LEU A 250 -12.87 -12.16 10.36
C LEU A 250 -11.37 -11.92 10.19
N ALA A 251 -10.82 -10.90 10.86
CA ALA A 251 -9.39 -10.62 10.84
C ALA A 251 -8.57 -11.77 11.44
N ALA A 252 -9.05 -12.42 12.51
CA ALA A 252 -8.41 -13.62 13.06
C ALA A 252 -8.40 -14.80 12.08
N ALA A 253 -9.47 -14.98 11.31
CA ALA A 253 -9.52 -16.04 10.29
C ALA A 253 -8.59 -15.75 9.10
N ASP A 254 -8.44 -14.48 8.70
CA ASP A 254 -7.49 -14.04 7.68
C ASP A 254 -6.04 -14.16 8.17
N ALA A 255 -5.75 -13.71 9.40
CA ALA A 255 -4.46 -13.87 10.04
C ALA A 255 -4.06 -15.35 10.20
N ALA A 256 -5.01 -16.24 10.53
CA ALA A 256 -4.74 -17.68 10.56
C ALA A 256 -4.41 -18.24 9.17
N LEU A 257 -5.02 -17.68 8.11
CA LEU A 257 -4.73 -18.07 6.73
C LEU A 257 -3.34 -17.61 6.27
N ALA A 258 -2.84 -16.50 6.82
CA ALA A 258 -1.51 -15.96 6.58
C ALA A 258 -0.38 -16.95 6.88
N CYS A 259 -0.58 -17.88 7.82
CA CYS A 259 0.43 -18.86 8.21
C CYS A 259 0.68 -19.96 7.16
N GLU A 260 -0.10 -19.98 6.07
CA GLU A 260 0.04 -20.89 4.93
C GLU A 260 0.15 -22.38 5.29
N CYS A 261 -0.53 -22.80 6.37
CA CYS A 261 -0.49 -24.18 6.86
C CYS A 261 -1.88 -24.83 6.91
N PRO A 262 -1.97 -26.18 6.95
CA PRO A 262 -3.24 -26.89 6.98
C PRO A 262 -4.16 -26.47 8.13
N GLU A 263 -3.61 -26.20 9.31
CA GLU A 263 -4.36 -25.80 10.50
C GLU A 263 -5.01 -24.42 10.31
N GLY A 264 -4.28 -23.46 9.75
CA GLY A 264 -4.80 -22.14 9.40
C GLY A 264 -5.94 -22.20 8.38
N ILE A 265 -5.81 -23.07 7.37
CA ILE A 265 -6.87 -23.33 6.39
C ILE A 265 -8.13 -23.91 7.06
N GLU A 266 -7.98 -24.82 8.02
CA GLU A 266 -9.13 -25.38 8.74
C GLU A 266 -9.83 -24.35 9.64
N ILE A 267 -9.07 -23.44 10.27
CA ILE A 267 -9.65 -22.30 11.01
C ILE A 267 -10.46 -21.41 10.06
N TRP A 268 -9.91 -21.06 8.90
CA TRP A 268 -10.62 -20.27 7.89
C TRP A 268 -11.90 -20.98 7.40
N LYS A 269 -11.83 -22.28 7.11
CA LYS A 269 -13.02 -23.06 6.70
C LYS A 269 -14.08 -23.08 7.79
N ALA A 270 -13.69 -23.27 9.05
CA ALA A 270 -14.59 -23.24 10.19
C ALA A 270 -15.28 -21.87 10.32
N ALA A 271 -14.53 -20.78 10.19
CA ALA A 271 -15.07 -19.43 10.19
C ALA A 271 -16.10 -19.22 9.07
N GLY A 272 -15.83 -19.71 7.85
CA GLY A 272 -16.77 -19.68 6.72
C GLY A 272 -18.09 -20.42 7.00
N ARG A 273 -18.00 -21.64 7.56
CA ARG A 273 -19.18 -22.43 7.95
C ARG A 273 -20.00 -21.77 9.06
N ASN A 274 -19.33 -21.15 10.03
CA ASN A 274 -19.95 -20.49 11.18
C ASN A 274 -20.47 -19.07 10.87
N ALA A 275 -20.08 -18.50 9.74
CA ALA A 275 -20.51 -17.19 9.30
C ALA A 275 -22.04 -17.14 9.13
N LYS A 276 -22.69 -16.28 9.94
CA LYS A 276 -24.14 -16.06 9.91
C LYS A 276 -24.57 -15.15 8.76
N ALA A 277 -23.73 -14.19 8.37
CA ALA A 277 -24.02 -13.25 7.29
C ALA A 277 -23.31 -13.68 6.00
N ALA A 278 -24.03 -13.66 4.88
CA ALA A 278 -23.43 -13.96 3.57
C ALA A 278 -22.23 -13.07 3.22
N GLY A 279 -22.26 -11.81 3.67
CA GLY A 279 -21.15 -10.88 3.44
C GLY A 279 -19.88 -11.23 4.22
N ASP A 280 -19.96 -12.04 5.27
CA ASP A 280 -18.77 -12.58 5.96
C ASP A 280 -18.11 -13.65 5.10
N ARG A 281 -18.91 -14.54 4.52
CA ARG A 281 -18.44 -15.57 3.57
C ARG A 281 -17.74 -14.93 2.38
N SER A 282 -18.31 -13.87 1.80
CA SER A 282 -17.67 -13.17 0.69
C SER A 282 -16.34 -12.52 1.09
N ARG A 283 -16.25 -11.92 2.29
CA ARG A 283 -15.01 -11.29 2.79
C ARG A 283 -13.92 -12.32 3.07
N LEU A 284 -14.27 -13.44 3.72
CA LEU A 284 -13.35 -14.55 3.95
C LEU A 284 -12.88 -15.17 2.63
N ALA A 285 -13.76 -15.27 1.63
CA ALA A 285 -13.39 -15.77 0.31
C ALA A 285 -12.43 -14.81 -0.42
N VAL A 286 -12.64 -13.50 -0.32
CA VAL A 286 -11.72 -12.49 -0.87
C VAL A 286 -10.37 -12.54 -0.17
N ALA A 287 -10.33 -12.60 1.17
CA ALA A 287 -9.09 -12.77 1.92
C ALA A 287 -8.32 -14.02 1.43
N ALA A 288 -9.02 -15.12 1.16
CA ALA A 288 -8.39 -16.32 0.61
C ALA A 288 -7.80 -16.12 -0.81
N PHE A 289 -8.42 -15.29 -1.66
CA PHE A 289 -7.81 -14.90 -2.94
C PHE A 289 -6.62 -13.97 -2.75
N ASP A 290 -6.69 -13.01 -1.83
CA ASP A 290 -5.59 -12.09 -1.50
C ASP A 290 -4.34 -12.86 -1.05
N ARG A 291 -4.51 -13.98 -0.32
CA ARG A 291 -3.44 -14.90 0.10
C ARG A 291 -3.07 -15.97 -0.94
N GLY A 292 -3.68 -15.98 -2.12
CA GLY A 292 -3.37 -16.98 -3.15
C GLY A 292 -3.74 -18.43 -2.77
N LEU A 293 -4.76 -18.64 -1.92
CA LEU A 293 -5.13 -19.97 -1.41
C LEU A 293 -5.56 -20.94 -2.52
N ARG A 294 -4.87 -22.07 -2.65
CA ARG A 294 -5.14 -23.12 -3.64
C ARG A 294 -5.72 -24.38 -3.01
N ILE A 295 -7.03 -24.38 -2.75
CA ILE A 295 -7.76 -25.55 -2.24
C ILE A 295 -9.01 -25.87 -3.05
N GLN A 296 -9.47 -27.12 -2.96
CA GLN A 296 -10.68 -27.58 -3.66
C GLN A 296 -11.97 -27.46 -2.83
N ASP A 297 -11.88 -27.40 -1.50
CA ASP A 297 -13.07 -27.33 -0.64
C ASP A 297 -13.41 -25.88 -0.28
N TRP A 298 -14.38 -25.32 -1.00
CA TRP A 298 -14.96 -23.99 -0.76
C TRP A 298 -16.40 -24.07 -0.26
N SER A 299 -16.83 -25.22 0.26
CA SER A 299 -18.22 -25.46 0.67
C SER A 299 -18.74 -24.43 1.67
N GLY A 300 -17.90 -23.99 2.61
CA GLY A 300 -18.24 -22.96 3.61
C GLY A 300 -18.51 -21.56 3.03
N THR A 301 -18.11 -21.29 1.78
CA THR A 301 -18.41 -20.03 1.10
C THR A 301 -19.80 -20.06 0.46
N ARG A 302 -20.25 -21.23 -0.03
CA ARG A 302 -21.50 -21.36 -0.79
C ARG A 302 -22.73 -21.13 0.08
N ASP A 303 -23.67 -20.35 -0.43
CA ASP A 303 -24.93 -20.04 0.27
C ASP A 303 -26.13 -19.84 -0.67
N GLY A 304 -25.98 -20.19 -1.95
CA GLY A 304 -27.01 -20.01 -2.97
C GLY A 304 -27.11 -18.59 -3.52
N ARG A 305 -26.32 -17.63 -3.01
CA ARG A 305 -26.24 -16.27 -3.57
C ARG A 305 -25.17 -16.23 -4.64
N LEU A 306 -25.50 -15.51 -5.73
CA LEU A 306 -24.65 -15.41 -6.91
C LEU A 306 -23.19 -15.06 -6.59
N LEU A 307 -22.93 -14.03 -5.78
CA LEU A 307 -21.56 -13.62 -5.45
C LEU A 307 -20.76 -14.75 -4.80
N ASN A 308 -21.31 -15.36 -3.74
CA ASN A 308 -20.65 -16.41 -2.98
C ASN A 308 -20.44 -17.68 -3.82
N ASP A 309 -21.43 -18.04 -4.63
CA ASP A 309 -21.31 -19.22 -5.50
C ASP A 309 -20.27 -19.01 -6.61
N ARG A 310 -20.11 -17.77 -7.13
CA ARG A 310 -19.05 -17.42 -8.09
C ARG A 310 -17.67 -17.38 -7.45
N LEU A 311 -17.55 -16.81 -6.24
CA LEU A 311 -16.30 -16.82 -5.47
C LEU A 311 -15.85 -18.25 -5.19
N ALA A 312 -16.74 -19.10 -4.65
CA ALA A 312 -16.44 -20.50 -4.40
C ALA A 312 -16.04 -21.24 -5.68
N ALA A 313 -16.77 -21.05 -6.80
CA ALA A 313 -16.44 -21.71 -8.06
C ALA A 313 -15.07 -21.27 -8.62
N ALA A 314 -14.71 -19.99 -8.48
CA ALA A 314 -13.40 -19.48 -8.89
C ALA A 314 -12.28 -20.03 -8.01
N GLY A 315 -12.49 -20.09 -6.68
CA GLY A 315 -11.53 -20.65 -5.73
C GLY A 315 -11.28 -22.14 -5.94
N GLU A 316 -12.34 -22.92 -6.19
CA GLU A 316 -12.22 -24.33 -6.54
C GLU A 316 -11.46 -24.55 -7.86
N ALA A 317 -11.70 -23.69 -8.85
CA ALA A 317 -10.99 -23.74 -10.12
C ALA A 317 -9.51 -23.42 -9.95
N PHE A 318 -9.19 -22.46 -9.08
CA PHE A 318 -7.82 -22.09 -8.74
C PHE A 318 -7.09 -23.21 -8.00
N GLY A 319 -7.73 -23.83 -7.00
CA GLY A 319 -7.17 -24.99 -6.30
C GLY A 319 -7.01 -26.25 -7.16
N ARG A 320 -7.82 -26.42 -8.22
CA ARG A 320 -7.65 -27.52 -9.18
C ARG A 320 -6.63 -27.23 -10.28
N GLY A 321 -6.14 -26.00 -10.41
CA GLY A 321 -5.30 -25.59 -11.53
C GLY A 321 -6.01 -25.66 -12.89
N THR A 322 -7.33 -25.47 -12.91
CA THR A 322 -8.13 -25.43 -14.16
C THR A 322 -8.12 -24.04 -14.78
N GLU A 323 -8.61 -23.91 -16.02
CA GLU A 323 -8.69 -22.63 -16.73
C GLU A 323 -9.47 -21.57 -15.94
N LEU A 324 -8.82 -20.44 -15.62
CA LEU A 324 -9.38 -19.40 -14.73
C LEU A 324 -10.14 -18.30 -15.45
N MET A 325 -9.90 -18.11 -16.75
CA MET A 325 -10.52 -17.02 -17.52
C MET A 325 -12.06 -17.03 -17.50
N PRO A 326 -12.75 -18.18 -17.62
CA PRO A 326 -14.21 -18.22 -17.46
C PRO A 326 -14.67 -17.79 -16.06
N HIS A 327 -13.91 -18.14 -15.03
CA HIS A 327 -14.23 -17.81 -13.65
C HIS A 327 -14.01 -16.33 -13.33
N ALA A 328 -12.91 -15.74 -13.83
CA ALA A 328 -12.66 -14.30 -13.76
C ALA A 328 -13.77 -13.49 -14.44
N LYS A 329 -14.19 -13.89 -15.66
CA LYS A 329 -15.33 -13.25 -16.36
C LYS A 329 -16.62 -13.34 -15.56
N ASN A 330 -16.93 -14.52 -15.02
CA ASN A 330 -18.11 -14.74 -14.18
C ASN A 330 -18.10 -13.88 -12.91
N LEU A 331 -16.94 -13.66 -12.28
CA LEU A 331 -16.81 -12.77 -11.13
C LEU A 331 -17.07 -11.31 -11.52
N LEU A 332 -16.50 -10.85 -12.63
CA LEU A 332 -16.75 -9.49 -13.13
C LEU A 332 -18.23 -9.28 -13.51
N ASP A 333 -18.93 -10.32 -13.98
CA ASP A 333 -20.35 -10.25 -14.30
C ASP A 333 -21.25 -10.04 -13.07
N VAL A 334 -20.79 -10.39 -11.87
CA VAL A 334 -21.51 -10.13 -10.61
C VAL A 334 -21.61 -8.63 -10.33
N LYS A 335 -20.69 -7.82 -10.86
CA LYS A 335 -20.70 -6.35 -10.72
C LYS A 335 -20.68 -5.88 -9.26
N HIS A 336 -19.93 -6.58 -8.39
CA HIS A 336 -19.80 -6.28 -6.97
C HIS A 336 -18.34 -5.92 -6.63
N PRO A 337 -18.06 -4.97 -5.72
CA PRO A 337 -16.68 -4.60 -5.38
C PRO A 337 -15.79 -5.79 -4.96
N LEU A 338 -16.33 -6.68 -4.11
CA LEU A 338 -15.62 -7.90 -3.71
C LEU A 338 -15.33 -8.88 -4.86
N SER A 339 -16.15 -8.90 -5.92
CA SER A 339 -15.87 -9.77 -7.06
C SER A 339 -14.78 -9.18 -7.97
N LEU A 340 -14.71 -7.85 -8.07
CA LEU A 340 -13.58 -7.16 -8.70
C LEU A 340 -12.29 -7.40 -7.91
N GLN A 341 -12.30 -7.21 -6.59
CA GLN A 341 -11.14 -7.47 -5.73
C GLN A 341 -10.65 -8.91 -5.89
N ALA A 342 -11.53 -9.91 -5.75
CA ALA A 342 -11.16 -11.31 -5.98
C ALA A 342 -10.56 -11.57 -7.37
N THR A 343 -11.04 -10.88 -8.41
CA THR A 343 -10.51 -11.02 -9.78
C THR A 343 -9.11 -10.42 -9.91
N LEU A 344 -8.86 -9.28 -9.28
CA LEU A 344 -7.53 -8.67 -9.23
C LEU A 344 -6.55 -9.56 -8.47
N SER A 345 -6.94 -10.05 -7.29
CA SER A 345 -6.10 -10.93 -6.47
C SER A 345 -5.84 -12.28 -7.12
N LEU A 346 -6.82 -12.82 -7.85
CA LEU A 346 -6.60 -13.99 -8.71
C LEU A 346 -5.47 -13.74 -9.72
N ALA A 347 -5.45 -12.57 -10.36
CA ALA A 347 -4.42 -12.25 -11.35
C ALA A 347 -3.02 -12.17 -10.70
N ASP A 348 -2.89 -11.60 -9.50
CA ASP A 348 -1.61 -11.50 -8.79
C ASP A 348 -0.96 -12.87 -8.52
N HIS A 349 -1.77 -13.92 -8.32
CA HIS A 349 -1.31 -15.27 -7.96
C HIS A 349 -1.29 -16.27 -9.13
N CYS A 350 -1.42 -15.79 -10.35
CA CYS A 350 -1.42 -16.58 -11.59
C CYS A 350 -0.10 -16.48 -12.36
N PRO A 351 0.19 -17.44 -13.27
CA PRO A 351 1.26 -17.27 -14.24
C PRO A 351 1.07 -15.99 -15.07
N PRO A 352 2.16 -15.31 -15.51
CA PRO A 352 2.09 -14.02 -16.19
C PRO A 352 1.09 -13.95 -17.35
N GLU A 353 1.08 -14.96 -18.22
CA GLU A 353 0.16 -15.02 -19.37
C GLU A 353 -1.33 -15.02 -18.95
N THR A 354 -1.65 -15.70 -17.85
CA THR A 354 -3.03 -15.76 -17.33
C THR A 354 -3.39 -14.47 -16.60
N ALA A 355 -2.46 -13.91 -15.81
CA ALA A 355 -2.63 -12.62 -15.16
C ALA A 355 -2.93 -11.53 -16.19
N GLU A 356 -2.15 -11.48 -17.26
CA GLU A 356 -2.30 -10.55 -18.37
C GLU A 356 -3.66 -10.70 -19.07
N ALA A 357 -4.12 -11.92 -19.33
CA ALA A 357 -5.44 -12.15 -19.92
C ALA A 357 -6.59 -11.67 -19.02
N ILE A 358 -6.47 -11.84 -17.69
CA ILE A 358 -7.44 -11.34 -16.71
C ILE A 358 -7.42 -9.80 -16.69
N TRP A 359 -6.24 -9.19 -16.59
CA TRP A 359 -6.02 -7.75 -16.62
C TRP A 359 -6.57 -7.09 -17.89
N MET A 360 -6.29 -7.66 -19.06
CA MET A 360 -6.86 -7.21 -20.33
C MET A 360 -8.38 -7.28 -20.36
N THR A 361 -8.97 -8.31 -19.72
CA THR A 361 -10.43 -8.42 -19.59
C THR A 361 -11.00 -7.30 -18.70
N ILE A 362 -10.31 -6.94 -17.62
CA ILE A 362 -10.69 -5.82 -16.73
C ILE A 362 -10.63 -4.50 -17.49
N LEU A 363 -9.51 -4.19 -18.16
CA LEU A 363 -9.34 -2.94 -18.92
C LEU A 363 -10.36 -2.82 -20.05
N SER A 364 -10.56 -3.91 -20.81
CA SER A 364 -11.55 -3.93 -21.88
C SER A 364 -12.96 -3.63 -21.37
N ARG A 365 -13.35 -4.20 -20.23
CA ARG A 365 -14.66 -3.91 -19.62
C ARG A 365 -14.75 -2.50 -19.07
N ALA A 366 -13.65 -1.93 -18.55
CA ALA A 366 -13.61 -0.57 -18.00
C ALA A 366 -13.92 0.52 -19.05
N LEU A 367 -13.73 0.25 -20.35
CA LEU A 367 -14.19 1.11 -21.44
C LEU A 367 -15.72 1.31 -21.45
N SER A 368 -16.47 0.35 -20.89
CA SER A 368 -17.95 0.34 -20.87
C SER A 368 -18.57 0.38 -19.47
N ASP A 369 -17.80 0.04 -18.42
CA ASP A 369 -18.25 0.01 -17.03
C ASP A 369 -17.42 0.96 -16.16
N PRO A 370 -17.95 2.16 -15.83
CA PRO A 370 -17.25 3.16 -15.04
C PRO A 370 -16.77 2.67 -13.67
N ARG A 371 -17.41 1.64 -13.09
CA ARG A 371 -17.02 1.09 -11.79
C ARG A 371 -15.67 0.38 -11.81
N LEU A 372 -15.22 -0.06 -12.99
CA LEU A 372 -13.93 -0.74 -13.16
C LEU A 372 -12.79 0.25 -13.43
N GLN A 373 -13.08 1.49 -13.83
CA GLN A 373 -12.07 2.47 -14.22
C GLN A 373 -11.01 2.75 -13.13
N PRO A 374 -11.36 2.83 -11.83
CA PRO A 374 -10.36 3.02 -10.78
C PRO A 374 -9.32 1.89 -10.69
N SER A 375 -9.66 0.67 -11.13
CA SER A 375 -8.69 -0.45 -11.15
C SER A 375 -7.66 -0.34 -12.26
N ALA A 376 -7.87 0.53 -13.26
CA ALA A 376 -6.99 0.62 -14.42
C ALA A 376 -5.57 1.05 -14.05
N GLY A 377 -5.39 1.91 -13.03
CA GLY A 377 -4.04 2.31 -12.59
C GLY A 377 -3.22 1.11 -12.15
N ARG A 378 -3.74 0.32 -11.20
CA ARG A 378 -3.09 -0.92 -10.74
C ARG A 378 -2.84 -1.91 -11.87
N VAL A 379 -3.82 -2.11 -12.74
CA VAL A 379 -3.70 -3.06 -13.86
C VAL A 379 -2.64 -2.61 -14.87
N VAL A 380 -2.61 -1.33 -15.23
CA VAL A 380 -1.62 -0.79 -16.16
C VAL A 380 -0.21 -0.84 -15.56
N THR A 381 -0.04 -0.54 -14.26
CA THR A 381 1.27 -0.69 -13.59
C THR A 381 1.77 -2.12 -13.69
N GLY A 382 0.96 -3.11 -13.29
CA GLY A 382 1.35 -4.53 -13.34
C GLY A 382 1.68 -5.02 -14.76
N MET A 383 0.90 -4.62 -15.76
CA MET A 383 1.17 -4.96 -17.16
C MET A 383 2.41 -4.26 -17.73
N ALA A 384 2.66 -3.01 -17.35
CA ALA A 384 3.80 -2.21 -17.82
C ALA A 384 5.14 -2.74 -17.26
N ASP A 385 5.15 -3.12 -15.98
CA ASP A 385 6.30 -3.75 -15.32
C ASP A 385 6.56 -5.15 -15.91
N GLY A 386 5.50 -5.89 -16.24
CA GLY A 386 5.58 -7.19 -16.93
C GLY A 386 5.93 -7.14 -18.43
N ARG A 387 6.10 -5.94 -19.02
CA ARG A 387 6.40 -5.72 -20.46
C ARG A 387 5.39 -6.36 -21.43
N SER A 388 4.11 -6.30 -21.08
CA SER A 388 3.01 -6.81 -21.93
C SER A 388 3.01 -6.15 -23.32
N PRO A 389 3.10 -6.92 -24.42
CA PRO A 389 2.96 -6.37 -25.77
C PRO A 389 1.52 -5.93 -26.09
N GLU A 390 0.51 -6.50 -25.44
CA GLU A 390 -0.91 -6.22 -25.62
C GLU A 390 -1.32 -4.88 -25.00
N LEU A 391 -0.61 -4.43 -23.96
CA LEU A 391 -0.89 -3.20 -23.22
C LEU A 391 -0.96 -1.99 -24.16
N GLN A 392 -0.02 -1.84 -25.08
CA GLN A 392 0.02 -0.69 -26.00
C GLN A 392 -1.24 -0.60 -26.87
N GLY A 393 -1.77 -1.75 -27.31
CA GLY A 393 -3.02 -1.83 -28.05
C GLY A 393 -4.22 -1.35 -27.22
N MET A 394 -4.29 -1.75 -25.95
CA MET A 394 -5.32 -1.30 -25.01
C MET A 394 -5.19 0.20 -24.69
N LEU A 395 -3.99 0.69 -24.44
CA LEU A 395 -3.74 2.12 -24.20
C LEU A 395 -4.18 2.99 -25.38
N ARG A 396 -3.96 2.53 -26.62
CA ARG A 396 -4.50 3.20 -27.82
C ARG A 396 -6.03 3.24 -27.83
N GLN A 397 -6.70 2.17 -27.41
CA GLN A 397 -8.17 2.18 -27.31
C GLN A 397 -8.65 3.17 -26.25
N ILE A 398 -8.00 3.19 -25.08
CA ILE A 398 -8.32 4.11 -23.98
C ILE A 398 -8.08 5.56 -24.43
N ALA A 399 -6.94 5.86 -25.05
CA ALA A 399 -6.57 7.21 -25.52
C ALA A 399 -7.51 7.77 -26.61
N ASN A 400 -8.18 6.90 -27.38
CA ASN A 400 -9.15 7.30 -28.39
C ASN A 400 -10.60 7.23 -27.89
N SER A 401 -10.82 6.89 -26.62
CA SER A 401 -12.15 6.84 -26.01
C SER A 401 -12.52 8.17 -25.36
N ASP A 402 -13.81 8.40 -25.14
CA ASP A 402 -14.30 9.57 -24.40
C ASP A 402 -14.20 9.40 -22.86
N GLN A 403 -13.59 8.30 -22.39
CA GLN A 403 -13.54 7.91 -20.98
C GLN A 403 -12.39 8.60 -20.25
N LYS A 404 -12.59 9.87 -19.88
CA LYS A 404 -11.58 10.69 -19.17
C LYS A 404 -11.01 9.99 -17.93
N VAL A 405 -11.86 9.46 -17.06
CA VAL A 405 -11.44 8.86 -15.79
C VAL A 405 -10.59 7.61 -16.02
N LEU A 406 -10.94 6.79 -17.01
CA LEU A 406 -10.14 5.63 -17.41
C LEU A 406 -8.76 6.05 -17.93
N ALA A 407 -8.70 7.07 -18.79
CA ALA A 407 -7.44 7.60 -19.32
C ALA A 407 -6.54 8.15 -18.20
N GLU A 408 -7.12 8.85 -17.23
CA GLU A 408 -6.40 9.39 -16.07
C GLU A 408 -5.78 8.28 -15.22
N PHE A 409 -6.56 7.26 -14.85
CA PHE A 409 -6.04 6.11 -14.11
C PHE A 409 -5.00 5.32 -14.91
N ALA A 410 -5.19 5.13 -16.23
CA ALA A 410 -4.21 4.45 -17.07
C ALA A 410 -2.86 5.21 -17.11
N LEU A 411 -2.90 6.55 -17.21
CA LEU A 411 -1.70 7.37 -17.16
C LEU A 411 -1.02 7.32 -15.78
N ILE A 412 -1.78 7.38 -14.68
CA ILE A 412 -1.21 7.18 -13.33
C ILE A 412 -0.54 5.80 -13.24
N GLY A 413 -1.13 4.77 -13.83
CA GLY A 413 -0.54 3.43 -13.88
C GLY A 413 0.81 3.40 -14.61
N LEU A 414 0.94 4.10 -15.74
CA LEU A 414 2.21 4.27 -16.46
C LEU A 414 3.23 5.07 -15.66
N MET A 415 2.80 6.12 -14.97
CA MET A 415 3.67 6.97 -14.15
C MET A 415 4.34 6.17 -13.02
N ASN A 416 3.57 5.28 -12.38
CA ASN A 416 4.02 4.45 -11.26
C ASN A 416 4.77 3.18 -11.69
N SER A 417 4.88 2.90 -12.99
CA SER A 417 5.65 1.75 -13.47
C SER A 417 7.14 1.97 -13.22
N SER A 418 7.79 0.93 -12.70
CA SER A 418 9.25 0.85 -12.57
C SER A 418 9.96 0.77 -13.94
N ASN A 419 9.24 0.36 -14.98
CA ASN A 419 9.77 0.26 -16.33
C ASN A 419 9.73 1.64 -17.04
N GLY A 420 10.87 2.36 -17.00
CA GLY A 420 11.01 3.65 -17.67
C GLY A 420 10.64 3.65 -19.17
N SER A 421 10.82 2.52 -19.86
CA SER A 421 10.41 2.41 -21.28
C SER A 421 8.89 2.45 -21.46
N ALA A 422 8.12 1.93 -20.49
CA ALA A 422 6.65 1.96 -20.54
C ALA A 422 6.09 3.39 -20.38
N LYS A 423 6.80 4.28 -19.68
CA LYS A 423 6.42 5.70 -19.58
C LYS A 423 6.33 6.38 -20.96
N THR A 424 7.07 5.89 -21.95
CA THR A 424 7.01 6.43 -23.33
C THR A 424 5.66 6.19 -24.01
N ASP A 425 4.90 5.17 -23.61
CA ASP A 425 3.54 4.91 -24.14
C ASP A 425 2.54 6.01 -23.76
N ALA A 426 2.87 6.89 -22.81
CA ALA A 426 2.08 8.08 -22.53
C ALA A 426 1.94 8.98 -23.77
N ILE A 427 2.82 8.88 -24.79
CA ILE A 427 2.68 9.60 -26.07
C ILE A 427 1.34 9.33 -26.77
N LEU A 428 0.74 8.16 -26.56
CA LEU A 428 -0.54 7.79 -27.14
C LEU A 428 -1.66 8.76 -26.74
N PHE A 429 -1.51 9.40 -25.59
CA PHE A 429 -2.48 10.35 -25.03
C PHE A 429 -2.18 11.82 -25.38
N ALA A 430 -1.10 12.11 -26.11
CA ALA A 430 -0.68 13.50 -26.40
C ALA A 430 -1.69 14.28 -27.26
N LYS A 431 -2.57 13.59 -27.99
CA LYS A 431 -3.64 14.19 -28.81
C LYS A 431 -5.04 14.01 -28.21
N HIS A 432 -5.13 13.58 -26.96
CA HIS A 432 -6.41 13.33 -26.31
C HIS A 432 -7.27 14.61 -26.26
N PRO A 433 -8.60 14.59 -26.47
CA PRO A 433 -9.43 15.80 -26.49
C PRO A 433 -9.41 16.60 -25.18
N ASN A 434 -9.07 15.96 -24.07
CA ASN A 434 -9.02 16.56 -22.73
C ASN A 434 -7.63 17.14 -22.40
N PRO A 435 -7.50 18.46 -22.11
CA PRO A 435 -6.22 19.10 -21.79
C PRO A 435 -5.51 18.57 -20.53
N THR A 436 -6.26 18.12 -19.51
CA THR A 436 -5.66 17.53 -18.31
C THR A 436 -4.94 16.23 -18.65
N ILE A 437 -5.53 15.40 -19.52
CA ILE A 437 -4.93 14.14 -19.99
C ILE A 437 -3.67 14.41 -20.83
N GLN A 438 -3.70 15.44 -21.69
CA GLN A 438 -2.51 15.88 -22.42
C GLN A 438 -1.39 16.35 -21.47
N SER A 439 -1.74 17.06 -20.40
CA SER A 439 -0.79 17.55 -19.40
C SER A 439 -0.15 16.40 -18.64
N ILE A 440 -0.93 15.45 -18.12
CA ILE A 440 -0.40 14.26 -17.43
C ILE A 440 0.49 13.44 -18.37
N SER A 441 0.06 13.24 -19.63
CA SER A 441 0.87 12.57 -20.67
C SER A 441 2.23 13.24 -20.88
N LEU A 442 2.26 14.57 -20.92
CA LEU A 442 3.51 15.33 -21.07
C LEU A 442 4.43 15.19 -19.85
N VAL A 443 3.86 15.23 -18.64
CA VAL A 443 4.62 15.06 -17.39
C VAL A 443 5.27 13.68 -17.33
N ILE A 444 4.52 12.61 -17.64
CA ILE A 444 5.05 11.24 -17.62
C ILE A 444 6.21 11.06 -18.63
N ARG A 445 6.08 11.65 -19.81
CA ARG A 445 7.16 11.65 -20.82
C ARG A 445 8.37 12.43 -20.36
N ALA A 446 8.18 13.51 -19.61
CA ALA A 446 9.27 14.27 -19.01
C ALA A 446 10.07 13.45 -17.97
N LEU A 447 9.47 12.42 -17.35
CA LEU A 447 10.14 11.48 -16.44
C LEU A 447 10.86 10.31 -17.15
N SER A 448 10.89 10.30 -18.48
CA SER A 448 11.57 9.27 -19.28
C SER A 448 12.80 9.86 -19.97
N ASP A 449 13.65 9.01 -20.56
CA ASP A 449 14.84 9.46 -21.32
C ASP A 449 14.49 10.16 -22.66
N GLU A 450 13.21 10.44 -22.93
CA GLU A 450 12.77 11.12 -24.15
C GLU A 450 13.35 12.55 -24.24
N VAL A 451 13.85 12.91 -25.42
CA VAL A 451 14.28 14.28 -25.73
C VAL A 451 13.06 15.16 -26.00
N MET A 452 12.85 16.17 -25.16
CA MET A 452 11.72 17.09 -25.28
C MET A 452 12.02 18.23 -26.25
N THR A 453 11.04 18.58 -27.09
CA THR A 453 11.11 19.77 -27.96
C THR A 453 10.95 21.06 -27.16
N ASN A 454 11.42 22.19 -27.69
CA ASN A 454 11.24 23.51 -27.06
C ASN A 454 9.76 23.82 -26.74
N LYS A 455 8.83 23.38 -27.59
CA LYS A 455 7.40 23.55 -27.36
C LYS A 455 6.93 22.74 -26.14
N GLN A 456 7.34 21.47 -26.07
CA GLN A 456 7.02 20.59 -24.95
C GLN A 456 7.66 21.08 -23.64
N MET A 457 8.89 21.60 -23.68
CA MET A 457 9.53 22.22 -22.51
C MET A 457 8.74 23.43 -22.01
N LYS A 458 8.24 24.28 -22.92
CA LYS A 458 7.40 25.43 -22.55
C LYS A 458 6.03 25.02 -22.00
N GLU A 459 5.44 23.95 -22.54
CA GLU A 459 4.20 23.38 -22.01
C GLU A 459 4.41 22.78 -20.61
N LEU A 460 5.50 22.02 -20.39
CA LEU A 460 5.87 21.47 -19.09
C LEU A 460 6.07 22.58 -18.05
N GLN A 461 6.80 23.64 -18.42
CA GLN A 461 6.98 24.85 -17.62
C GLN A 461 5.63 25.47 -17.21
N THR A 462 4.69 25.52 -18.15
CA THR A 462 3.35 26.07 -17.90
C THR A 462 2.59 25.21 -16.90
N ILE A 463 2.71 23.88 -16.98
CA ILE A 463 2.10 22.93 -16.04
C ILE A 463 2.71 23.12 -14.64
N ALA A 464 4.05 23.13 -14.53
CA ALA A 464 4.77 23.38 -13.29
C ALA A 464 4.35 24.70 -12.62
N SER A 465 4.10 25.73 -13.43
CA SER A 465 3.63 27.05 -12.99
C SER A 465 2.13 27.10 -12.64
N GLY A 466 1.37 26.01 -12.84
CA GLY A 466 -0.05 25.88 -12.47
C GLY A 466 -1.06 26.00 -13.60
N GLY A 467 -0.63 26.10 -14.87
CA GLY A 467 -1.52 26.29 -16.03
C GLY A 467 -2.17 25.02 -16.61
N GLY A 468 -1.80 23.82 -16.15
CA GLY A 468 -2.19 22.53 -16.75
C GLY A 468 -3.53 21.92 -16.32
N ARG A 469 -4.25 22.52 -15.36
CA ARG A 469 -5.45 21.91 -14.72
C ARG A 469 -5.19 20.47 -14.22
N VAL A 470 -4.02 20.27 -13.62
CA VAL A 470 -3.62 19.06 -12.91
C VAL A 470 -3.69 19.30 -11.40
N ASP A 471 -3.77 18.25 -10.60
CA ASP A 471 -3.70 18.36 -9.15
C ASP A 471 -2.28 18.74 -8.66
N ALA A 472 -2.15 19.02 -7.37
CA ALA A 472 -0.91 19.51 -6.78
C ALA A 472 0.23 18.47 -6.82
N SER A 473 -0.07 17.18 -6.73
CA SER A 473 0.95 16.12 -6.80
C SER A 473 1.54 16.03 -8.20
N ILE A 474 0.70 15.99 -9.24
CA ILE A 474 1.18 16.01 -10.64
C ILE A 474 1.90 17.33 -10.95
N ARG A 475 1.46 18.45 -10.39
CA ARG A 475 2.16 19.73 -10.54
C ARG A 475 3.55 19.71 -9.93
N ALA A 476 3.73 19.13 -8.74
CA ALA A 476 5.04 19.00 -8.10
C ALA A 476 5.98 18.10 -8.90
N ILE A 477 5.47 16.97 -9.41
CA ILE A 477 6.22 16.11 -10.34
C ILE A 477 6.63 16.88 -11.61
N ALA A 478 5.72 17.66 -12.19
CA ALA A 478 6.01 18.49 -13.35
C ALA A 478 7.07 19.56 -13.06
N ALA A 479 7.02 20.17 -11.87
CA ALA A 479 7.99 21.15 -11.41
C ALA A 479 9.38 20.53 -11.25
N TRP A 480 9.46 19.36 -10.61
CA TRP A 480 10.70 18.60 -10.48
C TRP A 480 11.30 18.24 -11.85
N ALA A 481 10.52 17.57 -12.71
CA ALA A 481 10.97 17.16 -14.04
C ALA A 481 11.42 18.34 -14.92
N TRP A 482 10.80 19.51 -14.76
CA TRP A 482 11.22 20.73 -15.47
C TRP A 482 12.54 21.29 -14.93
N LEU A 483 12.73 21.29 -13.61
CA LEU A 483 13.96 21.77 -12.96
C LEU A 483 15.16 20.90 -13.35
N GLU A 484 15.01 19.58 -13.30
CA GLU A 484 16.06 18.64 -13.77
C GLU A 484 16.44 18.89 -15.23
N ARG A 485 15.44 18.93 -16.12
CA ARG A 485 15.68 19.12 -17.57
C ARG A 485 16.26 20.48 -17.94
N THR A 486 16.19 21.45 -17.03
CA THR A 486 16.79 22.76 -17.21
C THR A 486 18.10 22.93 -16.44
N GLY A 487 18.56 21.89 -15.74
CA GLY A 487 19.80 21.91 -14.96
C GLY A 487 19.73 22.78 -13.71
N ASN A 488 18.52 23.00 -13.17
CA ASN A 488 18.28 23.88 -12.02
C ASN A 488 17.79 23.11 -10.77
N SER A 489 17.84 21.77 -10.76
CA SER A 489 17.43 20.91 -9.64
C SER A 489 18.21 21.24 -8.37
N ASP A 490 19.55 21.28 -8.44
CA ASP A 490 20.43 21.60 -7.30
C ASP A 490 20.11 22.96 -6.67
N GLN A 491 19.96 24.00 -7.51
CA GLN A 491 19.62 25.35 -7.03
C GLN A 491 18.24 25.36 -6.37
N ALA A 492 17.26 24.67 -6.95
CA ALA A 492 15.92 24.59 -6.38
C ALA A 492 15.92 23.89 -5.02
N ILE A 493 16.66 22.78 -4.86
CA ILE A 493 16.80 22.09 -3.59
C ILE A 493 17.43 23.01 -2.54
N GLN A 494 18.51 23.71 -2.88
CA GLN A 494 19.14 24.68 -1.97
C GLN A 494 18.17 25.77 -1.52
N GLU A 495 17.33 26.29 -2.42
CA GLU A 495 16.32 27.30 -2.07
C GLU A 495 15.16 26.77 -1.23
N ILE A 496 14.83 25.48 -1.38
CA ILE A 496 13.82 24.81 -0.55
C ILE A 496 14.38 24.68 0.87
N ILE A 497 15.56 24.07 1.00
CA ILE A 497 16.24 23.80 2.28
C ILE A 497 16.57 25.10 3.03
N ALA A 498 17.08 26.13 2.34
CA ALA A 498 17.48 27.38 2.99
C ALA A 498 16.32 28.28 3.46
N SER A 499 15.07 27.91 3.14
CA SER A 499 13.89 28.70 3.47
C SER A 499 13.12 28.21 4.70
N ASP A 500 13.47 27.03 5.21
CA ASP A 500 13.03 26.51 6.51
C ASP A 500 13.98 26.97 7.63
#